data_AF-J9EH53-F1
#
_entry.id   AF-J9EH53-F1
#
_cell.length_a   1.000
_cell.length_b   1.000
_cell.length_c   1.000
_cell.angle_alpha   90.00
_cell.angle_beta   90.00
_cell.angle_gamma   90.00
#
_symmetry.space_group_name_H-M   'P 1'
#
loop_
_entity.id
_entity.type
_entity.pdbx_description
1 polymer ?
#
loop_
_entity_poly.entity_id
_entity_poly.type
_entity_poly.pdbx_seq_one_letter_code
_entity_poly.pdbx_strand_id
1 'polypeptide(L)' 'MFKGGYKYFAGGRLVTIFSAPNYLNMKNDSCVLHISRKFKCHFTIFRPIFPSPNGAQNGKDRETQAAPIEGY' A
#
# COMPACT_ATOMS: atom_id res chain seq x y z
N MET A 1 12.49 -3.61 -10.29
CA MET A 1 11.90 -3.43 -8.95
C MET A 1 10.44 -3.04 -9.12
N PHE A 2 9.51 -3.85 -8.60
CA PHE A 2 8.08 -3.66 -8.84
C PHE A 2 7.54 -2.51 -8.00
N LYS A 3 7.25 -1.38 -8.66
CA LYS A 3 6.76 -0.16 -8.01
C LYS A 3 5.24 -0.15 -7.93
N GLY A 4 4.71 0.50 -6.89
CA GLY A 4 3.29 0.72 -6.69
C GLY A 4 2.49 -0.46 -6.13
N GLY A 5 2.99 -1.69 -6.15
CA GLY A 5 2.28 -2.85 -5.59
C GLY A 5 1.07 -3.33 -6.42
N TYR A 6 0.84 -2.75 -7.59
CA TYR A 6 -0.17 -3.20 -8.54
C TYR A 6 0.34 -3.12 -9.98
N LYS A 7 -0.33 -3.82 -10.90
CA LYS A 7 -0.08 -3.73 -12.34
C LYS A 7 -1.38 -3.85 -13.12
N TYR A 8 -1.62 -2.88 -13.99
CA TYR A 8 -2.69 -2.97 -14.98
C TYR A 8 -2.30 -3.87 -16.15
N PHE A 9 -3.29 -4.57 -16.70
CA PHE A 9 -3.17 -5.40 -17.90
C PHE A 9 -4.42 -5.26 -18.77
N ALA A 10 -4.36 -5.76 -20.01
CA ALA A 10 -5.47 -5.77 -20.97
C ALA A 10 -6.13 -4.39 -21.15
N GLY A 11 -5.32 -3.33 -21.27
CA GLY A 11 -5.83 -1.95 -21.42
C GLY A 11 -6.54 -1.42 -20.18
N GLY A 12 -6.12 -1.86 -18.98
CA GLY A 12 -6.71 -1.40 -17.71
C GLY A 12 -7.94 -2.19 -17.27
N ARG A 13 -8.31 -3.26 -17.98
CA ARG A 13 -9.46 -4.13 -17.65
C ARG A 13 -9.14 -5.19 -16.60
N LEU A 14 -7.87 -5.42 -16.32
CA LEU A 14 -7.39 -6.31 -15.27
C LEU A 14 -6.38 -5.56 -14.41
N VAL A 15 -6.46 -5.72 -13.09
CA VAL A 15 -5.43 -5.26 -12.16
C VAL A 15 -4.96 -6.42 -11.30
N THR A 16 -3.65 -6.64 -11.27
CA THR A 16 -3.00 -7.51 -10.28
C THR A 16 -2.62 -6.65 -9.08
N ILE A 17 -2.92 -7.10 -7.87
CA ILE A 17 -2.59 -6.43 -6.61
C ILE A 17 -1.64 -7.33 -5.81
N PHE A 18 -0.67 -6.71 -5.16
CA PHE A 18 0.27 -7.38 -4.28
C PHE A 18 0.39 -6.61 -2.96
N SER A 19 0.20 -7.31 -1.84
CA SER A 19 0.00 -6.66 -0.53
C SER A 19 1.19 -6.80 0.44
N ALA A 20 2.23 -7.57 0.08
CA ALA A 20 3.43 -7.76 0.91
C ALA A 20 4.61 -6.93 0.39
N PRO A 21 5.05 -5.84 1.06
CA PRO A 21 6.21 -5.08 0.60
C PRO A 21 7.50 -5.87 0.86
N ASN A 22 8.52 -5.71 0.01
CA ASN A 22 9.79 -6.43 0.09
C ASN A 22 9.65 -7.96 0.20
N TYR A 23 8.68 -8.55 -0.52
CA TYR A 23 8.50 -10.00 -0.56
C TYR A 23 9.76 -10.67 -1.09
N LEU A 24 10.24 -11.70 -0.38
CA LEU A 24 11.48 -12.40 -0.66
C LEU A 24 12.70 -11.48 -0.86
N ASN A 25 12.75 -10.34 -0.14
CA ASN A 25 13.81 -9.34 -0.27
C ASN A 25 13.94 -8.70 -1.67
N MET A 26 12.87 -8.76 -2.48
CA MET A 26 12.87 -8.26 -3.86
C MET A 26 12.60 -6.75 -3.98
N LYS A 27 12.47 -6.04 -2.85
CA LYS A 27 12.26 -4.59 -2.76
C LYS A 27 11.04 -4.08 -3.52
N ASN A 28 10.01 -4.91 -3.71
CA ASN A 28 8.76 -4.45 -4.29
C ASN A 28 7.99 -3.56 -3.31
N ASP A 29 7.23 -2.62 -3.86
CA ASP A 29 6.15 -1.95 -3.13
C ASP A 29 4.96 -2.90 -2.97
N SER A 30 4.06 -2.59 -2.05
CA SER A 30 2.73 -3.21 -1.96
C SER A 30 1.62 -2.16 -2.03
N CYS A 31 0.37 -2.60 -2.21
CA CYS A 31 -0.76 -1.68 -2.14
C CYS A 31 -2.06 -2.32 -1.67
N VAL A 32 -3.00 -1.46 -1.30
CA VAL A 32 -4.42 -1.78 -1.11
C VAL A 32 -5.23 -0.99 -2.14
N LEU A 33 -6.19 -1.65 -2.80
CA LEU A 33 -7.18 -1.01 -3.68
C LEU A 33 -8.45 -0.69 -2.88
N HIS A 34 -8.80 0.59 -2.84
CA HIS A 34 -10.06 1.08 -2.31
C HIS A 34 -11.03 1.32 -3.47
N ILE A 35 -12.25 0.80 -3.37
CA ILE A 35 -13.32 0.99 -4.36
C ILE A 35 -14.45 1.76 -3.69
N SER A 36 -14.75 2.96 -4.18
CA SER A 36 -15.84 3.77 -3.64
C SER A 36 -17.20 3.28 -4.16
N ARG A 37 -18.29 3.72 -3.49
CA ARG A 37 -19.68 3.50 -3.96
C ARG A 37 -19.96 4.05 -5.36
N LYS A 38 -19.13 4.99 -5.86
CA LYS A 38 -19.22 5.53 -7.23
C LYS A 38 -18.29 4.79 -8.21
N PHE A 39 -17.86 3.57 -7.88
CA PHE A 39 -16.94 2.75 -8.67
C PHE A 39 -15.61 3.44 -9.00
N LYS A 40 -15.15 4.37 -8.14
CA LYS A 40 -13.82 4.97 -8.27
C LYS A 40 -12.79 4.11 -7.55
N CYS A 41 -11.74 3.74 -8.25
CA CYS A 41 -10.60 2.98 -7.74
C CYS A 41 -9.52 3.94 -7.25
N HIS A 42 -9.01 3.72 -6.03
CA HIS A 42 -7.90 4.45 -5.43
C HIS A 42 -6.89 3.46 -4.83
N PHE A 43 -5.60 3.70 -5.02
CA PHE A 43 -4.55 2.83 -4.49
C PHE A 43 -3.82 3.51 -3.33
N THR A 44 -3.73 2.83 -2.19
CA THR A 44 -2.83 3.19 -1.10
C THR A 44 -1.57 2.35 -1.23
N ILE A 45 -0.42 2.99 -1.47
CA ILE A 45 0.86 2.31 -1.72
C ILE A 45 1.69 2.28 -0.43
N PHE A 46 2.17 1.09 -0.05
CA PHE A 46 3.07 0.88 1.07
C PHE A 46 4.45 0.51 0.52
N ARG A 47 5.47 1.29 0.91
CA ARG A 47 6.85 1.08 0.47
C ARG A 47 7.65 0.43 1.59
N PRO A 48 8.50 -0.56 1.29
CA PRO A 48 9.34 -1.17 2.32
C PRO A 48 10.31 -0.14 2.90
N ILE A 49 10.43 -0.16 4.23
CA ILE A 49 11.39 0.67 4.95
C ILE A 49 12.68 -0.12 5.06
N PHE A 50 13.77 0.44 4.51
CA PHE A 50 15.10 -0.13 4.68
C PHE A 50 15.83 0.66 5.76
N PRO A 51 16.48 -0.02 6.73
CA PRO A 51 17.30 0.68 7.70
C PRO A 51 18.38 1.49 6.97
N SER A 52 18.44 2.78 7.29
CA SER A 52 19.54 3.63 6.85
C SER A 52 20.80 3.24 7.63
N PRO A 53 22.01 3.35 7.06
CA PRO A 53 23.26 3.11 7.79
C PRO A 53 23.38 3.97 9.07
N ASN A 54 22.74 5.14 9.06
CA ASN A 54 22.65 6.05 10.19
C ASN A 54 21.30 5.83 10.88
N GLY A 55 21.27 4.96 11.89
CA GLY A 55 20.07 4.63 12.63
C GLY A 55 19.43 5.86 13.27
N ALA A 56 18.20 6.16 12.88
CA ALA A 56 17.26 6.94 13.67
C ALA A 56 15.85 6.44 13.33
N GLN A 57 15.40 5.46 14.11
CA GLN A 57 14.00 5.06 14.15
C GLN A 57 13.18 6.27 14.61
N ASN A 58 12.43 6.92 13.71
CA ASN A 58 11.39 7.83 14.14
C ASN A 58 10.10 7.03 14.32
N GLY A 59 10.11 6.17 15.35
CA GLY A 59 8.90 5.63 15.96
C GLY A 59 8.24 6.75 16.76
N LYS A 60 7.51 7.64 16.08
CA LYS A 60 6.38 8.31 16.71
C LYS A 60 5.14 7.67 16.13
N ASP A 61 4.54 6.85 16.97
CA ASP A 61 3.25 6.23 16.81
C ASP A 61 2.26 7.23 16.20
N ARG A 62 1.95 7.05 14.92
CA ARG A 62 0.65 7.47 14.41
C ARG A 62 -0.30 6.34 14.71
N GLU A 63 -0.70 6.30 15.99
CA GLU A 63 -1.97 5.74 16.39
C GLU A 63 -2.99 6.36 15.43
N THR A 64 -3.39 5.58 14.44
CA THR A 64 -4.42 5.98 13.51
C THR A 64 -5.66 6.07 14.37
N GLN A 65 -6.13 7.29 14.66
CA GLN A 65 -7.47 7.52 15.16
C GLN A 65 -8.41 6.71 14.28
N ALA A 66 -8.84 5.55 14.78
CA ALA A 66 -10.00 4.87 14.26
C ALA A 66 -11.15 5.84 14.51
N ALA A 67 -11.59 6.51 13.45
CA ALA A 67 -12.88 7.19 13.49
C ALA A 67 -13.93 6.18 13.97
N PRO A 68 -14.84 6.56 14.87
CA PRO A 68 -15.88 5.65 15.31
C PRO A 68 -16.66 5.21 14.07
N ILE A 69 -16.81 3.91 13.90
CA ILE A 69 -17.84 3.34 13.03
C ILE A 69 -19.18 3.65 13.69
N GLU A 70 -19.69 4.86 13.44
CA GLU A 70 -21.11 5.12 13.59
C GLU A 70 -21.87 4.38 12.50
N GLY A 71 -22.96 3.75 12.92
CA GLY A 71 -23.68 2.74 12.18
C GLY A 71 -24.22 3.21 10.83
N TYR A 72 -24.34 2.22 9.95
CA TYR A 72 -25.47 1.99 9.06
C TYR A 72 -25.61 0.48 8.86
#